data_AF-A0A4Q2Z1R7-F1
#
_entry.id   AF-A0A4Q2Z1R7-F1
#
_cell.length_a   1.000
_cell.length_b   1.000
_cell.length_c   1.000
_cell.angle_alpha   90.00
_cell.angle_beta   90.00
_cell.angle_gamma   90.00
#
_symmetry.space_group_name_H-M   'P 1'
#
loop_
_entity.id
_entity.type
_entity.pdbx_description
1 polymer ?
#
loop_
_entity_poly.entity_id
_entity_poly.type
_entity_poly.pdbx_seq_one_letter_code
_entity_poly.pdbx_strand_id
1 'polypeptide(L)'
;MTNQDLSRAILDDKQWTFVEQLARSVSPLQAHWLGGYFSGLGASAPPLVESPVPGPSIRRLAILYGTETGNAADVARSLETRAREKGLAPVLAEMANYKIRQLSDEQDLLIVVSTYGEGDPPQPATGFFEFLEGRRAPKLGGIRYAVLALGDSSYEFYCEAGKRIDRRLEELGAERLAPRVDCDIDFEAAADAWVGALIGQLSVAAAPGAPTSISLLGGVPAGDLRIHDKRNPFPAAVLENTPIVGRGSTKETRHIEFSLEGSGLTYTPGDALGIDASNDPSIVAGLLELLSIPDDAVIDVKGQTLTMVEALTHRFEITAATPRFLDYWSLLSDATELKQLQQADRAGERTIFLRTHHIIDIVRRFPVGAVLPTGFITGLRPLQPRLYSIASSLAAAPDEAHITVAPVRYALHGAARSGVASGHLADRAEIEAALPVYIQANSHFRLPDDDVPVIMIGAGTGVAPYRAFLQEREARGAQGKNWLFFGERNFRTDFLYQTEWQAWLRDGMLSRMDVAFSRDAVEKIYVQRRMMERARDLFAWLEDGAHIYVCGDAAQLAPDVHAALIDLVAAEARSSRGAAEDYVRSLQTDQRYQRDVY
;
A
#
# COMPACT_ATOMS: atom_id res chain seq x y z
N MET A 1 -78.41 0.78 17.56
CA MET A 1 -77.72 2.05 17.29
C MET A 1 -78.05 2.45 15.87
N THR A 2 -78.68 3.60 15.65
CA THR A 2 -78.97 4.09 14.30
C THR A 2 -77.68 4.58 13.64
N ASN A 3 -77.64 4.70 12.31
CA ASN A 3 -76.46 5.17 11.57
C ASN A 3 -75.96 6.56 12.02
N GLN A 4 -76.82 7.36 12.67
CA GLN A 4 -76.47 8.64 13.28
C GLN A 4 -75.71 8.51 14.61
N ASP A 5 -75.90 7.43 15.36
CA ASP A 5 -75.21 7.21 16.64
C ASP A 5 -73.76 6.75 16.43
N LEU A 6 -73.47 6.06 15.33
CA LEU A 6 -72.13 5.58 14.97
C LEU A 6 -71.23 6.67 14.38
N SER A 7 -71.80 7.68 13.71
CA SER A 7 -71.02 8.73 13.06
C SER A 7 -70.46 9.77 14.03
N ARG A 8 -71.18 10.06 15.14
CA ARG A 8 -70.71 10.94 16.22
C ARG A 8 -69.57 10.37 17.06
N ALA A 9 -69.24 9.09 16.90
CA ALA A 9 -68.11 8.46 17.59
C ALA A 9 -66.77 8.66 16.86
N ILE A 10 -66.80 9.05 15.59
CA ILE A 10 -65.60 9.15 14.72
C ILE A 10 -65.28 10.60 14.37
N LEU A 11 -66.29 11.45 14.25
CA LEU A 11 -66.16 12.87 13.92
C LEU A 11 -66.75 13.73 15.04
N ASP A 12 -66.10 14.83 15.39
CA ASP A 12 -66.64 15.77 16.37
C ASP A 12 -67.84 16.57 15.81
N ASP A 13 -68.59 17.22 16.70
CA ASP A 13 -69.82 17.94 16.31
C ASP A 13 -69.60 19.04 15.27
N LYS A 14 -68.42 19.70 15.26
CA LYS A 14 -68.10 20.72 14.26
C LYS A 14 -67.78 20.07 12.92
N GLN A 15 -66.98 19.01 12.92
CA GLN A 15 -66.65 18.24 11.72
C GLN A 15 -67.90 17.62 11.09
N TRP A 16 -68.80 17.08 11.90
CA TRP A 16 -70.06 16.52 11.44
C TRP A 16 -70.97 17.59 10.79
N THR A 17 -71.02 18.78 11.36
CA THR A 17 -71.77 19.91 10.79
C THR A 17 -71.24 20.32 9.40
N PHE A 18 -69.92 20.30 9.19
CA PHE A 18 -69.33 20.55 7.87
C PHE A 18 -69.65 19.45 6.85
N VAL A 19 -69.63 18.18 7.27
CA VAL A 19 -69.98 17.04 6.41
C VAL A 19 -71.44 17.12 5.98
N GLU A 20 -72.36 17.47 6.88
CA GLU A 20 -73.77 17.63 6.54
C GLU A 20 -74.03 18.80 5.58
N GLN A 21 -73.33 19.93 5.75
CA GLN A 21 -73.44 21.07 4.83
C GLN A 21 -72.87 20.73 3.45
N LEU A 22 -71.76 20.00 3.40
CA LEU A 22 -71.17 19.54 2.14
C LEU A 22 -72.08 18.53 1.44
N ALA A 23 -72.62 17.55 2.17
CA ALA A 23 -73.51 16.53 1.63
C ALA A 23 -74.79 17.10 0.99
N ARG A 24 -75.27 18.26 1.46
CA ARG A 24 -76.42 18.95 0.89
C ARG A 24 -76.10 19.82 -0.33
N SER A 25 -74.83 20.13 -0.58
CA SER A 25 -74.40 21.05 -1.65
C SER A 25 -73.73 20.34 -2.84
N VAL A 26 -73.53 19.01 -2.77
CA VAL A 26 -72.87 18.23 -3.83
C VAL A 26 -73.87 17.40 -4.65
N SER A 27 -73.61 17.28 -5.94
CA SER A 27 -74.35 16.39 -6.85
C SER A 27 -73.90 14.92 -6.70
N PRO A 28 -74.67 13.93 -7.19
CA PRO A 28 -74.30 12.51 -7.07
C PRO A 28 -72.93 12.16 -7.67
N LEU A 29 -72.55 12.80 -8.78
CA LEU A 29 -71.25 12.58 -9.43
C LEU A 29 -70.10 13.18 -8.59
N GLN A 30 -70.32 14.35 -7.98
CA GLN A 30 -69.35 14.98 -7.08
C GLN A 30 -69.20 14.22 -5.77
N ALA A 31 -70.29 13.65 -5.24
CA ALA A 31 -70.24 12.78 -4.07
C ALA A 31 -69.40 11.51 -4.35
N HIS A 32 -69.53 10.92 -5.55
CA HIS A 32 -68.73 9.76 -5.95
C HIS A 32 -67.24 10.11 -6.11
N TRP A 33 -66.93 11.26 -6.70
CA TRP A 33 -65.56 11.76 -6.82
C TRP A 33 -64.92 12.05 -5.45
N LEU A 34 -65.67 12.70 -4.54
CA LEU A 34 -65.21 12.95 -3.16
C LEU A 34 -64.98 11.65 -2.39
N GLY A 35 -65.83 10.64 -2.58
CA GLY A 35 -65.62 9.30 -2.01
C GLY A 35 -64.30 8.65 -2.48
N GLY A 36 -63.96 8.82 -3.76
CA GLY A 36 -62.66 8.40 -4.31
C GLY A 36 -61.48 9.21 -3.76
N TYR A 37 -61.64 10.54 -3.63
CA TYR A 37 -60.62 11.43 -3.08
C TYR A 37 -60.29 11.12 -1.61
N PHE A 38 -61.32 10.91 -0.77
CA PHE A 38 -61.11 10.52 0.63
C PHE A 38 -60.63 9.07 0.79
N SER A 39 -61.03 8.15 -0.10
CA SER A 39 -60.42 6.80 -0.15
C SER A 39 -58.93 6.87 -0.50
N GLY A 40 -58.55 7.78 -1.41
CA GLY A 40 -57.14 8.05 -1.74
C GLY A 40 -56.34 8.68 -0.60
N LEU A 41 -56.97 9.57 0.19
CA LEU A 41 -56.36 10.10 1.43
C LEU A 41 -56.19 9.02 2.50
N GLY A 42 -57.13 8.07 2.62
CA GLY A 42 -57.00 6.91 3.50
C GLY A 42 -55.90 5.93 3.05
N ALA A 43 -55.67 5.81 1.75
CA ALA A 43 -54.54 5.06 1.18
C ALA A 43 -53.20 5.81 1.27
N SER A 44 -53.23 7.12 1.59
CA SER A 44 -52.06 7.97 1.83
C SER A 44 -51.84 8.25 3.33
N ALA A 45 -52.70 7.74 4.20
CA ALA A 45 -52.46 7.70 5.64
C ALA A 45 -51.49 6.54 5.92
N PRO A 46 -50.37 6.77 6.63
CA PRO A 46 -49.54 5.66 7.07
C PRO A 46 -50.41 4.72 7.92
N PRO A 47 -50.24 3.39 7.81
CA PRO A 47 -50.85 2.48 8.79
C PRO A 47 -50.47 2.96 10.19
N LEU A 48 -51.37 2.76 11.17
CA LEU A 48 -51.00 2.81 12.58
C LEU A 48 -49.90 1.78 12.79
N VAL A 49 -48.66 2.22 12.65
CA VAL A 49 -47.49 1.48 13.06
C VAL A 49 -47.62 1.44 14.58
N GLU A 50 -48.03 0.29 15.12
CA GLU A 50 -47.58 -0.08 16.46
C GLU A 50 -46.10 0.24 16.51
N SER A 51 -45.67 1.07 17.48
CA SER A 51 -44.26 1.40 17.66
C SER A 51 -43.44 0.14 17.38
N PRO A 52 -42.57 0.12 16.35
CA PRO A 52 -41.78 -1.05 16.13
C PRO A 52 -41.01 -1.24 17.43
N VAL A 53 -41.21 -2.41 18.06
CA VAL A 53 -40.15 -2.98 18.90
C VAL A 53 -38.88 -2.75 18.08
N PRO A 54 -37.84 -2.08 18.60
CA PRO A 54 -36.69 -1.74 17.77
C PRO A 54 -36.16 -3.04 17.17
N GLY A 55 -36.47 -3.26 15.89
CA GLY A 55 -35.81 -4.26 15.08
C GLY A 55 -34.33 -3.86 15.03
N PRO A 56 -33.41 -4.83 14.84
CA PRO A 56 -31.99 -4.52 14.81
C PRO A 56 -31.76 -3.39 13.81
N SER A 57 -31.28 -2.24 14.29
CA SER A 57 -30.89 -1.16 13.42
C SER A 57 -29.78 -1.70 12.53
N ILE A 58 -30.01 -1.74 11.21
CA ILE A 58 -28.97 -2.16 10.27
C ILE A 58 -27.86 -1.14 10.39
N ARG A 59 -26.77 -1.54 11.05
CA ARG A 59 -25.65 -0.65 11.30
C ARG A 59 -24.92 -0.37 10.00
N ARG A 60 -24.59 0.89 9.74
CA ARG A 60 -23.78 1.26 8.58
C ARG A 60 -22.38 0.67 8.74
N LEU A 61 -21.90 -0.01 7.70
CA LEU A 61 -20.60 -0.66 7.66
C LEU A 61 -19.66 0.15 6.76
N ALA A 62 -18.62 0.75 7.35
CA ALA A 62 -17.52 1.36 6.62
C ALA A 62 -16.30 0.43 6.65
N ILE A 63 -15.62 0.31 5.51
CA ILE A 63 -14.35 -0.40 5.36
C ILE A 63 -13.32 0.63 4.92
N LEU A 64 -12.35 0.92 5.80
CA LEU A 64 -11.24 1.81 5.49
C LEU A 64 -9.97 1.01 5.26
N TYR A 65 -9.19 1.41 4.27
CA TYR A 65 -7.87 0.83 4.06
C TYR A 65 -6.77 1.86 3.87
N GLY A 66 -5.58 1.53 4.39
CA GLY A 66 -4.33 2.24 4.14
C GLY A 66 -3.33 1.27 3.53
N THR A 67 -2.79 1.60 2.35
CA THR A 67 -1.87 0.71 1.62
C THR A 67 -0.78 1.50 0.90
N GLU A 68 0.40 0.91 0.79
CA GLU A 68 1.45 1.35 -0.15
C GLU A 68 1.41 0.51 -1.43
N THR A 69 1.55 -0.81 -1.29
CA THR A 69 1.74 -1.75 -2.41
C THR A 69 0.47 -2.49 -2.82
N GLY A 70 -0.70 -2.11 -2.28
CA GLY A 70 -2.00 -2.67 -2.68
C GLY A 70 -2.49 -3.88 -1.89
N ASN A 71 -1.64 -4.58 -1.12
CA ASN A 71 -2.06 -5.78 -0.36
C ASN A 71 -3.27 -5.50 0.57
N ALA A 72 -3.24 -4.39 1.31
CA ALA A 72 -4.34 -4.01 2.20
C ALA A 72 -5.62 -3.63 1.41
N ALA A 73 -5.47 -3.03 0.22
CA ALA A 73 -6.59 -2.74 -0.66
C ALA A 73 -7.25 -4.01 -1.21
N ASP A 74 -6.46 -5.04 -1.58
CA ASP A 74 -6.98 -6.34 -2.02
C ASP A 74 -7.80 -7.03 -0.93
N VAL A 75 -7.29 -7.04 0.31
CA VAL A 75 -8.02 -7.61 1.44
C VAL A 75 -9.30 -6.82 1.73
N ALA A 76 -9.25 -5.48 1.66
CA ALA A 76 -10.43 -4.64 1.86
C ALA A 76 -11.50 -4.85 0.77
N ARG A 77 -11.11 -5.01 -0.50
CA ARG A 77 -12.01 -5.38 -1.60
C ARG A 77 -12.63 -6.77 -1.42
N SER A 78 -11.85 -7.75 -0.96
CA SER A 78 -12.34 -9.09 -0.63
C SER A 78 -13.37 -9.04 0.50
N LEU A 79 -13.08 -8.27 1.55
CA LEU A 79 -13.99 -8.03 2.67
C LEU A 79 -15.30 -7.36 2.20
N GLU A 80 -15.22 -6.34 1.35
CA GLU A 80 -16.40 -5.69 0.77
C GLU A 80 -17.27 -6.67 -0.01
N THR A 81 -16.65 -7.47 -0.88
CA THR A 81 -17.34 -8.46 -1.71
C THR A 81 -18.08 -9.48 -0.84
N ARG A 82 -17.39 -10.08 0.14
CA ARG A 82 -17.99 -11.06 1.06
C ARG A 82 -19.07 -10.46 1.97
N ALA A 83 -18.93 -9.19 2.36
CA ALA A 83 -19.96 -8.48 3.11
C ALA A 83 -21.24 -8.31 2.28
N ARG A 84 -21.12 -7.88 1.01
CA ARG A 84 -22.25 -7.73 0.08
C ARG A 84 -22.97 -9.05 -0.15
N GLU A 85 -22.24 -10.15 -0.31
CA GLU A 85 -22.80 -11.50 -0.46
C GLU A 85 -23.66 -11.94 0.74
N LYS A 86 -23.39 -11.41 1.94
CA LYS A 86 -24.18 -11.65 3.16
C LYS A 86 -25.29 -10.62 3.41
N GLY A 87 -25.58 -9.77 2.42
CA GLY A 87 -26.66 -8.77 2.51
C GLY A 87 -26.31 -7.53 3.32
N LEU A 88 -25.03 -7.32 3.66
CA LEU A 88 -24.55 -6.08 4.25
C LEU A 88 -24.34 -5.03 3.15
N ALA A 89 -24.46 -3.75 3.49
CA ALA A 89 -24.22 -2.63 2.58
C ALA A 89 -22.94 -1.86 2.98
N PRO A 90 -21.74 -2.40 2.70
CA PRO A 90 -20.49 -1.74 3.04
C PRO A 90 -20.22 -0.51 2.16
N VAL A 91 -19.54 0.48 2.73
CA VAL A 91 -18.89 1.58 2.01
C VAL A 91 -17.38 1.39 2.13
N LEU A 92 -16.72 1.11 1.01
CA LEU A 92 -15.27 1.00 0.94
C LEU A 92 -14.64 2.38 0.65
N ALA A 93 -13.64 2.78 1.44
CA ALA A 93 -12.88 4.00 1.18
C ALA A 93 -11.39 3.84 1.50
N GLU A 94 -10.54 4.47 0.69
CA GLU A 94 -9.13 4.64 1.00
C GLU A 94 -8.96 5.75 2.04
N MET A 95 -8.07 5.57 3.02
CA MET A 95 -7.79 6.56 4.06
C MET A 95 -7.38 7.93 3.49
N ALA A 96 -6.68 7.94 2.34
CA ALA A 96 -6.26 9.17 1.65
C ALA A 96 -7.45 10.04 1.22
N ASN A 97 -8.53 9.41 0.77
CA ASN A 97 -9.70 10.06 0.20
C ASN A 97 -10.88 10.13 1.18
N TYR A 98 -10.69 9.62 2.40
CA TYR A 98 -11.74 9.56 3.40
C TYR A 98 -12.02 10.93 4.02
N LYS A 99 -13.30 11.32 4.04
CA LYS A 99 -13.73 12.58 4.66
C LYS A 99 -13.74 12.42 6.18
N ILE A 100 -12.61 12.72 6.82
CA ILE A 100 -12.38 12.58 8.28
C ILE A 100 -13.50 13.10 9.19
N ARG A 101 -14.28 14.12 8.77
CA ARG A 101 -15.43 14.64 9.53
C ARG A 101 -16.60 13.66 9.64
N GLN A 102 -16.69 12.67 8.74
CA GLN A 102 -17.72 11.62 8.75
C GLN A 102 -17.45 10.54 9.79
N LEU A 103 -16.24 10.49 10.37
CA LEU A 103 -15.85 9.43 11.32
C LEU A 103 -16.79 9.32 12.53
N SER A 104 -17.34 10.43 13.03
CA SER A 104 -18.29 10.41 14.15
C SER A 104 -19.68 9.87 13.79
N ASP A 105 -20.00 9.78 12.50
CA ASP A 105 -21.29 9.32 11.99
C ASP A 105 -21.28 7.83 11.65
N GLU A 106 -20.09 7.19 11.69
CA GLU A 106 -19.92 5.77 11.42
C GLU A 106 -20.50 4.92 12.55
N GLN A 107 -20.81 3.66 12.24
CA GLN A 107 -21.37 2.72 13.21
C GLN A 107 -20.50 1.48 13.34
N ASP A 108 -20.29 0.74 12.26
CA ASP A 108 -19.33 -0.37 12.22
C ASP A 108 -18.19 -0.01 11.30
N LEU A 109 -16.97 0.00 11.84
CA LEU A 109 -15.75 0.44 11.16
C LEU A 109 -14.74 -0.69 11.07
N LEU A 110 -14.52 -1.24 9.88
CA LEU A 110 -13.49 -2.25 9.63
C LEU A 110 -12.28 -1.58 8.99
N ILE A 111 -11.10 -1.84 9.52
CA ILE A 111 -9.86 -1.19 9.10
C ILE A 111 -8.87 -2.25 8.64
N VAL A 112 -8.32 -2.07 7.45
CA VAL A 112 -7.22 -2.88 6.92
C VAL A 112 -6.04 -1.96 6.61
N VAL A 113 -4.94 -2.07 7.35
CA VAL A 113 -3.82 -1.12 7.21
C VAL A 113 -2.48 -1.83 7.20
N SER A 114 -1.62 -1.48 6.25
CA SER A 114 -0.21 -1.92 6.24
C SER A 114 0.68 -0.98 7.04
N THR A 115 1.76 -1.48 7.63
CA THR A 115 2.84 -0.64 8.18
C THR A 115 3.96 -0.49 7.14
N TYR A 116 4.59 0.69 7.06
CA TYR A 116 5.71 0.97 6.17
C TYR A 116 6.88 1.64 6.92
N GLY A 117 8.08 1.59 6.33
CA GLY A 117 9.29 2.19 6.91
C GLY A 117 9.58 1.72 8.35
N GLU A 118 9.80 2.67 9.25
CA GLU A 118 10.12 2.44 10.66
C GLU A 118 8.86 2.51 11.55
N GLY A 119 7.80 1.80 11.17
CA GLY A 119 6.55 1.76 11.95
C GLY A 119 5.51 2.81 11.56
N ASP A 120 5.73 3.49 10.44
CA ASP A 120 4.86 4.53 9.92
C ASP A 120 3.64 3.93 9.21
N PRO A 121 2.50 4.66 9.18
CA PRO A 121 1.41 4.31 8.30
C PRO A 121 1.85 4.49 6.83
N PRO A 122 1.11 3.92 5.88
CA PRO A 122 1.28 4.22 4.47
C PRO A 122 1.15 5.73 4.29
N GLN A 123 2.02 6.31 3.45
CA GLN A 123 2.02 7.72 3.12
C GLN A 123 0.64 8.23 2.69
N PRO A 124 -0.15 7.53 1.84
CA PRO A 124 -1.51 7.95 1.53
C PRO A 124 -2.43 8.02 2.77
N ALA A 125 -2.14 7.23 3.82
CA ALA A 125 -2.92 7.21 5.06
C ALA A 125 -2.43 8.20 6.12
N THR A 126 -1.29 8.89 5.93
CA THR A 126 -0.71 9.75 6.98
C THR A 126 -1.69 10.82 7.49
N GLY A 127 -2.43 11.49 6.59
CA GLY A 127 -3.40 12.51 6.98
C GLY A 127 -4.54 11.99 7.87
N PHE A 128 -4.96 10.73 7.67
CA PHE A 128 -5.96 10.08 8.53
C PHE A 128 -5.39 9.82 9.93
N PHE A 129 -4.15 9.31 10.01
CA PHE A 129 -3.47 9.07 11.28
C PHE A 129 -3.26 10.36 12.07
N GLU A 130 -2.77 11.42 11.42
CA GLU A 130 -2.59 12.74 12.05
C GLU A 130 -3.91 13.30 12.61
N PHE A 131 -5.02 13.14 11.88
CA PHE A 131 -6.33 13.55 12.36
C PHE A 131 -6.76 12.76 13.61
N LEU A 132 -6.66 11.43 13.55
CA LEU A 132 -7.11 10.53 14.61
C LEU A 132 -6.27 10.67 15.90
N GLU A 133 -4.96 10.82 15.76
CA GLU A 133 -4.02 11.02 16.87
C GLU A 133 -4.06 12.47 17.40
N GLY A 134 -4.54 13.41 16.59
CA GLY A 134 -4.63 14.82 16.92
C GLY A 134 -5.69 15.17 17.98
N ARG A 135 -5.59 16.39 18.53
CA ARG A 135 -6.53 16.94 19.52
C ARG A 135 -7.93 17.21 18.97
N ARG A 136 -8.08 17.23 17.64
CA ARG A 136 -9.35 17.49 16.93
C ARG A 136 -10.17 16.21 16.69
N ALA A 137 -9.63 15.04 17.03
CA ALA A 137 -10.35 13.78 16.90
C ALA A 137 -11.63 13.78 17.76
N PRO A 138 -12.80 13.41 17.19
CA PRO A 138 -14.04 13.34 17.94
C PRO A 138 -14.02 12.15 18.90
N LYS A 139 -14.87 12.19 19.93
CA LYS A 139 -15.19 10.98 20.70
C LYS A 139 -15.99 10.04 19.81
N LEU A 140 -15.66 8.75 19.84
CA LEU A 140 -16.21 7.72 18.96
C LEU A 140 -17.15 6.76 19.71
N GLY A 141 -17.84 7.28 20.73
CA GLY A 141 -18.80 6.50 21.52
C GLY A 141 -19.94 5.96 20.65
N GLY A 142 -20.18 4.65 20.73
CA GLY A 142 -21.22 3.97 19.96
C GLY A 142 -20.76 3.45 18.60
N ILE A 143 -19.50 3.69 18.21
CA ILE A 143 -18.86 3.06 17.06
C ILE A 143 -18.28 1.72 17.50
N ARG A 144 -18.46 0.69 16.70
CA ARG A 144 -17.79 -0.60 16.87
C ARG A 144 -16.74 -0.77 15.78
N TYR A 145 -15.58 -1.33 16.08
CA TYR A 145 -14.49 -1.43 15.13
C TYR A 145 -13.71 -2.75 15.20
N ALA A 146 -13.02 -3.10 14.11
CA ALA A 146 -12.00 -4.14 14.09
C ALA A 146 -10.87 -3.76 13.15
N VAL A 147 -9.65 -4.16 13.50
CA VAL A 147 -8.43 -3.82 12.75
C VAL A 147 -7.72 -5.10 12.30
N LEU A 148 -7.40 -5.16 11.01
CA LEU A 148 -6.46 -6.11 10.42
C LEU A 148 -5.19 -5.33 10.06
N ALA A 149 -4.09 -5.66 10.72
CA ALA A 149 -2.80 -5.04 10.50
C ALA A 149 -1.93 -5.93 9.62
N LEU A 150 -1.32 -5.35 8.58
CA LEU A 150 -0.38 -6.05 7.69
C LEU A 150 1.02 -5.49 7.96
N GLY A 151 2.00 -6.37 8.20
CA GLY A 151 3.38 -5.97 8.45
C GLY A 151 4.37 -7.07 8.09
N ASP A 152 5.63 -6.84 8.45
CA ASP A 152 6.72 -7.80 8.30
C ASP A 152 7.45 -7.93 9.64
N SER A 153 7.50 -9.15 10.20
CA SER A 153 8.09 -9.40 11.52
C SER A 153 9.62 -9.27 11.56
N SER A 154 10.28 -9.15 10.42
CA SER A 154 11.71 -8.82 10.34
C SER A 154 12.02 -7.36 10.69
N TYR A 155 11.01 -6.50 10.70
CA TYR A 155 11.12 -5.09 11.12
C TYR A 155 10.83 -4.94 12.61
N GLU A 156 11.48 -3.96 13.23
CA GLU A 156 11.34 -3.67 14.67
C GLU A 156 9.90 -3.28 15.04
N PHE A 157 9.28 -2.41 14.22
CA PHE A 157 7.94 -1.90 14.44
C PHE A 157 6.85 -2.71 13.71
N TYR A 158 6.89 -4.04 13.89
CA TYR A 158 5.94 -4.98 13.27
C TYR A 158 4.47 -4.57 13.53
N CYS A 159 3.69 -4.38 12.46
CA CYS A 159 2.27 -3.99 12.51
C CYS A 159 1.97 -2.68 13.29
N GLU A 160 2.94 -1.78 13.46
CA GLU A 160 2.78 -0.59 14.32
C GLU A 160 1.66 0.37 13.88
N ALA A 161 1.46 0.60 12.58
CA ALA A 161 0.34 1.42 12.09
C ALA A 161 -1.02 0.83 12.54
N GLY A 162 -1.18 -0.49 12.43
CA GLY A 162 -2.35 -1.20 12.93
C GLY A 162 -2.50 -1.13 14.46
N LYS A 163 -1.40 -1.23 15.21
CA LYS A 163 -1.40 -1.09 16.67
C LYS A 163 -1.80 0.32 17.12
N ARG A 164 -1.30 1.34 16.42
CA ARG A 164 -1.59 2.77 16.69
C ARG A 164 -3.07 3.08 16.49
N ILE A 165 -3.63 2.74 15.33
CA ILE A 165 -5.05 3.03 15.01
C ILE A 165 -5.98 2.31 15.97
N ASP A 166 -5.67 1.06 16.27
CA ASP A 166 -6.42 0.21 17.18
C ASP A 166 -6.47 0.76 18.61
N ARG A 167 -5.30 1.06 19.18
CA ARG A 167 -5.18 1.73 20.49
C ARG A 167 -5.92 3.05 20.50
N ARG A 168 -5.79 3.85 19.43
CA ARG A 168 -6.37 5.18 19.37
C ARG A 168 -7.90 5.17 19.28
N LEU A 169 -8.50 4.24 18.55
CA LEU A 169 -9.95 4.10 18.48
C LEU A 169 -10.54 3.73 19.85
N GLU A 170 -9.87 2.85 20.59
CA GLU A 170 -10.25 2.51 21.97
C GLU A 170 -10.15 3.71 22.92
N GLU A 171 -9.05 4.47 22.87
CA GLU A 171 -8.88 5.71 23.64
C GLU A 171 -9.97 6.75 23.36
N LEU A 172 -10.49 6.80 22.12
CA LEU A 172 -11.57 7.70 21.72
C LEU A 172 -12.97 7.18 22.08
N GLY A 173 -13.08 5.97 22.62
CA GLY A 173 -14.32 5.37 23.14
C GLY A 173 -15.07 4.47 22.17
N ALA A 174 -14.44 4.02 21.08
CA ALA A 174 -15.01 3.02 20.19
C ALA A 174 -14.92 1.61 20.82
N GLU A 175 -15.88 0.74 20.51
CA GLU A 175 -15.97 -0.63 21.02
C GLU A 175 -15.35 -1.63 20.05
N ARG A 176 -14.51 -2.52 20.55
CA ARG A 176 -13.82 -3.51 19.72
C ARG A 176 -14.74 -4.71 19.40
N LEU A 177 -15.05 -4.94 18.12
CA LEU A 177 -15.80 -6.10 17.63
C LEU A 177 -15.02 -7.40 17.73
N ALA A 178 -13.75 -7.34 17.32
CA ALA A 178 -12.83 -8.47 17.33
C ALA A 178 -11.43 -7.98 17.73
N PRO A 179 -10.62 -8.84 18.36
CA PRO A 179 -9.21 -8.55 18.57
C PRO A 179 -8.53 -8.16 17.27
N ARG A 180 -7.59 -7.21 17.35
CA ARG A 180 -6.71 -6.89 16.24
C ARG A 180 -5.93 -8.14 15.84
N VAL A 181 -5.78 -8.36 14.54
CA VAL A 181 -4.93 -9.43 14.00
C VAL A 181 -3.73 -8.80 13.32
N ASP A 182 -2.54 -9.16 13.80
CA ASP A 182 -1.25 -8.71 13.26
C ASP A 182 -0.74 -9.78 12.28
N CYS A 183 -0.80 -9.49 10.98
CA CYS A 183 -0.41 -10.40 9.90
C CYS A 183 1.02 -10.13 9.42
N ASP A 184 1.78 -11.21 9.21
CA ASP A 184 3.09 -11.17 8.57
C ASP A 184 2.93 -11.22 7.03
N ILE A 185 4.03 -11.32 6.29
CA ILE A 185 4.02 -11.30 4.82
C ILE A 185 3.15 -12.39 4.16
N ASP A 186 2.94 -13.51 4.84
CA ASP A 186 2.04 -14.62 4.45
C ASP A 186 0.62 -14.44 5.01
N PHE A 187 0.09 -13.22 4.88
CA PHE A 187 -1.13 -12.77 5.52
C PHE A 187 -2.42 -13.46 5.03
N GLU A 188 -2.43 -14.08 3.85
CA GLU A 188 -3.68 -14.43 3.15
C GLU A 188 -4.60 -15.31 3.99
N ALA A 189 -4.06 -16.34 4.64
CA ALA A 189 -4.84 -17.26 5.47
C ALA A 189 -5.39 -16.58 6.73
N ALA A 190 -4.58 -15.75 7.39
CA ALA A 190 -4.99 -15.01 8.59
C ALA A 190 -6.05 -13.96 8.25
N ALA A 191 -5.85 -13.23 7.15
CA ALA A 191 -6.82 -12.28 6.62
C ALA A 191 -8.13 -12.97 6.25
N ASP A 192 -8.10 -14.10 5.55
CA ASP A 192 -9.29 -14.85 5.19
C ASP A 192 -10.09 -15.33 6.41
N ALA A 193 -9.39 -15.85 7.41
CA ALA A 193 -10.02 -16.26 8.67
C ALA A 193 -10.66 -15.07 9.41
N TRP A 194 -9.96 -13.95 9.49
CA TRP A 194 -10.46 -12.73 10.12
C TRP A 194 -11.68 -12.16 9.39
N VAL A 195 -11.64 -12.09 8.06
CA VAL A 195 -12.76 -11.67 7.21
C VAL A 195 -13.96 -12.60 7.44
N GLY A 196 -13.76 -13.91 7.40
CA GLY A 196 -14.82 -14.89 7.62
C GLY A 196 -15.49 -14.75 8.99
N ALA A 197 -14.70 -14.57 10.04
CA ALA A 197 -15.19 -14.41 11.41
C ALA A 197 -16.03 -13.13 11.57
N LEU A 198 -15.55 -11.99 11.08
CA LEU A 198 -16.26 -10.71 11.19
C LEU A 198 -17.56 -10.67 10.40
N ILE A 199 -17.53 -11.16 9.15
CA ILE A 199 -18.73 -11.23 8.33
C ILE A 199 -19.77 -12.17 8.96
N GLY A 200 -19.33 -13.29 9.57
CA GLY A 200 -20.19 -14.15 10.37
C GLY A 200 -20.87 -13.40 11.52
N GLN A 201 -20.11 -12.64 12.31
CA GLN A 201 -20.66 -11.88 13.44
C GLN A 201 -21.63 -10.77 13.01
N LEU A 202 -21.28 -10.01 11.96
CA LEU A 202 -22.09 -8.90 11.47
C LEU A 202 -23.38 -9.38 10.78
N SER A 203 -23.36 -10.52 10.11
CA SER A 203 -24.55 -11.10 9.45
C SER A 203 -25.54 -11.74 10.43
N VAL A 204 -25.06 -12.32 11.54
CA VAL A 204 -25.92 -12.86 12.61
C VAL A 204 -26.67 -11.74 13.34
N ALA A 205 -26.07 -10.55 13.44
CA ALA A 205 -26.74 -9.37 13.97
C ALA A 205 -27.84 -8.79 13.05
N ALA A 206 -27.98 -9.31 11.81
CA ALA A 206 -28.72 -8.66 10.73
C ALA A 206 -29.95 -9.41 10.14
N ALA A 207 -30.46 -10.52 10.71
CA ALA A 207 -31.59 -11.24 10.09
C ALA A 207 -32.62 -11.88 11.05
N PRO A 208 -33.91 -12.09 10.65
CA PRO A 208 -34.41 -12.09 9.26
C PRO A 208 -35.71 -11.29 8.94
N GLY A 209 -35.86 -10.86 7.69
CA GLY A 209 -37.18 -10.66 7.06
C GLY A 209 -37.28 -9.72 5.85
N ALA A 210 -37.03 -10.22 4.63
CA ALA A 210 -37.81 -9.89 3.41
C ALA A 210 -37.29 -10.71 2.20
N PRO A 211 -38.17 -11.19 1.30
CA PRO A 211 -37.75 -11.83 0.06
C PRO A 211 -37.22 -10.78 -0.91
N THR A 212 -35.99 -10.96 -1.39
CA THR A 212 -35.37 -10.07 -2.37
C THR A 212 -35.84 -10.48 -3.76
N SER A 213 -36.58 -9.59 -4.44
CA SER A 213 -36.81 -9.66 -5.88
C SER A 213 -35.50 -9.34 -6.60
N ILE A 214 -34.98 -10.33 -7.32
CA ILE A 214 -33.77 -10.20 -8.14
C ILE A 214 -34.14 -9.37 -9.37
N SER A 215 -33.63 -8.14 -9.45
CA SER A 215 -33.60 -7.37 -10.71
C SER A 215 -32.22 -7.57 -11.35
N LEU A 216 -32.17 -8.41 -12.38
CA LEU A 216 -30.98 -8.61 -13.21
C LEU A 216 -30.87 -7.46 -14.22
N LEU A 217 -30.21 -6.36 -13.85
CA LEU A 217 -29.75 -5.35 -14.80
C LEU A 217 -28.36 -4.85 -14.38
N GLY A 218 -27.39 -5.05 -15.28
CA GLY A 218 -26.04 -4.53 -15.17
C GLY A 218 -25.00 -5.63 -15.24
N GLY A 219 -24.73 -6.12 -16.45
CA GLY A 219 -23.51 -6.89 -16.70
C GLY A 219 -22.31 -6.06 -16.25
N VAL A 220 -21.52 -6.63 -15.35
CA VAL A 220 -20.17 -6.15 -15.04
C VAL A 220 -19.45 -6.04 -16.38
N PRO A 221 -18.83 -4.90 -16.74
CA PRO A 221 -17.94 -4.90 -17.89
C PRO A 221 -16.92 -6.00 -17.65
N ALA A 222 -16.76 -6.89 -18.63
CA ALA A 222 -15.74 -7.93 -18.60
C ALA A 222 -14.42 -7.26 -18.20
N GLY A 223 -13.92 -7.59 -17.02
CA GLY A 223 -12.67 -7.03 -16.52
C GLY A 223 -11.59 -7.26 -17.55
N ASP A 224 -10.69 -6.28 -17.70
CA ASP A 224 -9.43 -6.45 -18.40
C ASP A 224 -8.87 -7.82 -18.05
N LEU A 225 -8.80 -8.71 -19.03
CA LEU A 225 -8.13 -9.99 -18.89
C LEU A 225 -6.63 -9.70 -18.85
N ARG A 226 -6.14 -9.13 -17.74
CA ARG A 226 -4.72 -9.07 -17.45
C ARG A 226 -4.26 -10.51 -17.27
N ILE A 227 -3.56 -11.03 -18.29
CA ILE A 227 -3.08 -12.41 -18.31
C ILE A 227 -2.01 -12.61 -17.22
N HIS A 228 -1.27 -11.55 -16.90
CA HIS A 228 -0.18 -11.56 -15.95
C HIS A 228 -0.38 -10.56 -14.80
N ASP A 229 -0.14 -11.05 -13.59
CA ASP A 229 -0.23 -10.30 -12.34
C ASP A 229 0.79 -10.85 -11.32
N LYS A 230 0.73 -10.37 -10.07
CA LYS A 230 1.63 -10.84 -9.00
C LYS A 230 1.54 -12.35 -8.72
N ARG A 231 0.39 -13.00 -8.99
CA ARG A 231 0.19 -14.44 -8.78
C ARG A 231 0.58 -15.27 -10.00
N ASN A 232 0.51 -14.67 -11.18
CA ASN A 232 0.92 -15.25 -12.45
C ASN A 232 1.90 -14.31 -13.20
N PRO A 233 3.13 -14.14 -12.71
CA PRO A 233 4.10 -13.22 -13.31
C PRO A 233 4.49 -13.67 -14.73
N PHE A 234 4.80 -12.70 -15.59
CA PHE A 234 5.24 -12.93 -16.96
C PHE A 234 6.73 -13.29 -16.99
N PRO A 235 7.15 -14.37 -17.68
CA PRO A 235 8.56 -14.71 -17.83
C PRO A 235 9.24 -13.78 -18.86
N ALA A 236 9.68 -12.60 -18.42
CA ALA A 236 10.34 -11.60 -19.26
C ALA A 236 11.81 -11.93 -19.52
N ALA A 237 12.22 -11.89 -20.78
CA ALA A 237 13.63 -12.03 -21.16
C ALA A 237 14.43 -10.78 -20.78
N VAL A 238 15.63 -10.96 -20.22
CA VAL A 238 16.59 -9.86 -20.01
C VAL A 238 17.19 -9.46 -21.36
N LEU A 239 16.97 -8.23 -21.78
CA LEU A 239 17.49 -7.68 -23.03
C LEU A 239 18.88 -7.08 -22.85
N GLU A 240 19.08 -6.35 -21.74
CA GLU A 240 20.32 -5.64 -21.45
C GLU A 240 20.60 -5.70 -19.95
N ASN A 241 21.87 -5.77 -19.58
CA ASN A 241 22.29 -5.79 -18.18
C ASN A 241 23.70 -5.21 -18.03
N THR A 242 23.80 -3.88 -18.04
CA THR A 242 25.07 -3.17 -18.13
C THR A 242 25.37 -2.33 -16.89
N PRO A 243 26.58 -2.39 -16.32
CA PRO A 243 27.03 -1.42 -15.33
C PRO A 243 27.06 0.00 -15.90
N ILE A 244 26.38 0.93 -15.23
CA ILE A 244 26.30 2.35 -15.62
C ILE A 244 27.15 3.25 -14.70
N VAL A 245 28.16 2.66 -14.07
CA VAL A 245 29.21 3.36 -13.32
C VAL A 245 30.52 3.30 -14.09
N GLY A 246 31.31 4.37 -13.98
CA GLY A 246 32.64 4.48 -14.58
C GLY A 246 33.67 3.58 -13.89
N ARG A 247 34.73 3.26 -14.64
CA ARG A 247 35.87 2.47 -14.15
C ARG A 247 36.46 3.09 -12.87
N GLY A 248 36.61 2.28 -11.83
CA GLY A 248 37.16 2.69 -10.54
C GLY A 248 36.11 3.18 -9.53
N SER A 249 34.81 3.09 -9.83
CA SER A 249 33.77 3.29 -8.84
C SER A 249 33.95 2.36 -7.63
N THR A 250 33.59 2.86 -6.45
CA THR A 250 33.53 2.08 -5.19
C THR A 250 32.19 1.38 -4.98
N LYS A 251 31.28 1.50 -5.96
CA LYS A 251 29.98 0.83 -5.95
C LYS A 251 29.70 0.24 -7.33
N GLU A 252 28.62 -0.51 -7.39
CA GLU A 252 28.06 -1.02 -8.63
C GLU A 252 26.65 -0.43 -8.78
N THR A 253 26.29 -0.03 -9.98
CA THR A 253 24.91 0.32 -10.34
C THR A 253 24.71 -0.11 -11.79
N ARG A 254 23.61 -0.80 -12.06
CA ARG A 254 23.33 -1.45 -13.33
C ARG A 254 22.04 -0.91 -13.92
N HIS A 255 22.03 -0.78 -15.23
CA HIS A 255 20.83 -0.63 -16.04
C HIS A 255 20.44 -2.02 -16.54
N ILE A 256 19.17 -2.39 -16.36
CA ILE A 256 18.66 -3.69 -16.80
C ILE A 256 17.35 -3.47 -17.54
N GLU A 257 17.21 -4.12 -18.69
CA GLU A 257 16.06 -4.03 -19.57
C GLU A 257 15.38 -5.39 -19.69
N PHE A 258 14.05 -5.40 -19.64
CA PHE A 258 13.22 -6.59 -19.74
C PHE A 258 12.26 -6.47 -20.93
N SER A 259 12.19 -7.52 -21.74
CA SER A 259 11.17 -7.64 -22.78
C SER A 259 9.81 -7.96 -22.16
N LEU A 260 8.82 -7.14 -22.50
CA LEU A 260 7.40 -7.32 -22.22
C LEU A 260 6.63 -7.75 -23.48
N GLU A 261 7.32 -8.05 -24.58
CA GLU A 261 6.69 -8.42 -25.85
C GLU A 261 5.75 -9.62 -25.66
N GLY A 262 4.52 -9.50 -26.17
CA GLY A 262 3.51 -10.56 -26.07
C GLY A 262 2.89 -10.77 -24.69
N SER A 263 3.33 -10.02 -23.66
CA SER A 263 2.77 -10.13 -22.30
C SER A 263 1.40 -9.45 -22.14
N GLY A 264 1.14 -8.41 -22.92
CA GLY A 264 -0.01 -7.51 -22.69
C GLY A 264 0.10 -6.69 -21.41
N LEU A 265 1.26 -6.68 -20.74
CA LEU A 265 1.51 -5.83 -19.59
C LEU A 265 1.62 -4.37 -20.05
N THR A 266 0.95 -3.48 -19.32
CA THR A 266 1.01 -2.03 -19.54
C THR A 266 1.41 -1.35 -18.25
N TYR A 267 2.19 -0.29 -18.34
CA TYR A 267 2.56 0.53 -17.19
C TYR A 267 2.62 2.01 -17.58
N THR A 268 2.63 2.86 -16.57
CA THR A 268 2.82 4.31 -16.71
C THR A 268 4.03 4.74 -15.88
N PRO A 269 4.76 5.80 -16.28
CA PRO A 269 5.89 6.29 -15.51
C PRO A 269 5.52 6.53 -14.03
N GLY A 270 6.36 6.02 -13.14
CA GLY A 270 6.13 5.99 -11.69
C GLY A 270 5.60 4.66 -11.16
N ASP A 271 5.20 3.73 -12.03
CA ASP A 271 4.98 2.33 -11.66
C ASP A 271 6.30 1.60 -11.31
N ALA A 272 6.16 0.47 -10.63
CA ALA A 272 7.27 -0.39 -10.27
C ALA A 272 7.18 -1.76 -10.98
N LEU A 273 8.33 -2.31 -11.33
CA LEU A 273 8.47 -3.68 -11.82
C LEU A 273 8.72 -4.59 -10.62
N GLY A 274 7.80 -5.52 -10.37
CA GLY A 274 8.00 -6.61 -9.41
C GLY A 274 8.73 -7.75 -10.07
N ILE A 275 9.77 -8.26 -9.41
CA ILE A 275 10.62 -9.34 -9.91
C ILE A 275 10.67 -10.48 -8.90
N ASP A 276 10.33 -11.69 -9.35
CA ASP A 276 10.46 -12.92 -8.59
C ASP A 276 11.89 -13.43 -8.69
N ALA A 277 12.71 -13.00 -7.73
CA ALA A 277 14.10 -13.42 -7.67
C ALA A 277 14.25 -14.85 -7.12
N SER A 278 15.42 -15.45 -7.40
CA SER A 278 15.78 -16.77 -6.88
C SER A 278 16.94 -16.66 -5.89
N ASN A 279 16.91 -17.47 -4.84
CA ASN A 279 18.02 -17.57 -3.90
C ASN A 279 19.30 -18.05 -4.60
N ASP A 280 20.44 -17.74 -4.00
CA ASP A 280 21.75 -18.18 -4.49
C ASP A 280 21.91 -19.70 -4.33
N PRO A 281 22.18 -20.46 -5.42
CA PRO A 281 22.39 -21.91 -5.36
C PRO A 281 23.45 -22.34 -4.35
N SER A 282 24.49 -21.53 -4.14
CA SER A 282 25.54 -21.83 -3.15
C SER A 282 25.02 -21.75 -1.71
N ILE A 283 24.07 -20.86 -1.43
CA ILE A 283 23.40 -20.77 -0.12
C ILE A 283 22.42 -21.91 0.06
N VAL A 284 21.68 -22.27 -0.99
CA VAL A 284 20.79 -23.45 -1.00
C VAL A 284 21.58 -24.72 -0.70
N ALA A 285 22.64 -24.99 -1.47
CA ALA A 285 23.50 -26.15 -1.28
C ALA A 285 24.14 -26.18 0.11
N GLY A 286 24.65 -25.04 0.58
CA GLY A 286 25.24 -24.94 1.91
C GLY A 286 24.25 -25.21 3.05
N LEU A 287 22.97 -24.84 2.89
CA LEU A 287 21.92 -25.18 3.86
C LEU A 287 21.58 -26.68 3.82
N LEU A 288 21.42 -27.26 2.64
CA LEU A 288 21.13 -28.68 2.49
C LEU A 288 22.23 -29.55 3.11
N GLU A 289 23.48 -29.19 2.88
CA GLU A 289 24.65 -29.84 3.50
C GLU A 289 24.59 -29.74 5.03
N LEU A 290 24.40 -28.54 5.59
CA LEU A 290 24.32 -28.34 7.04
C LEU A 290 23.16 -29.09 7.70
N LEU A 291 22.04 -29.24 6.99
CA LEU A 291 20.86 -29.94 7.45
C LEU A 291 20.92 -31.46 7.19
N SER A 292 21.89 -31.92 6.41
CA SER A 292 21.98 -33.30 5.91
C SER A 292 20.70 -33.75 5.18
N ILE A 293 20.07 -32.84 4.44
CA ILE A 293 18.89 -33.11 3.62
C ILE A 293 19.34 -33.38 2.18
N PRO A 294 18.93 -34.50 1.55
CA PRO A 294 19.22 -34.76 0.14
C PRO A 294 18.61 -33.71 -0.79
N ASP A 295 19.32 -33.37 -1.86
CA ASP A 295 18.88 -32.38 -2.87
C ASP A 295 17.53 -32.74 -3.50
N ASP A 296 17.31 -34.04 -3.73
CA ASP A 296 16.10 -34.61 -4.33
C ASP A 296 14.99 -34.93 -3.32
N ALA A 297 15.16 -34.53 -2.06
CA ALA A 297 14.13 -34.73 -1.04
C ALA A 297 12.84 -34.02 -1.45
N VAL A 298 11.74 -34.75 -1.44
CA VAL A 298 10.44 -34.27 -1.91
C VAL A 298 9.60 -33.74 -0.75
N ILE A 299 8.93 -32.63 -0.99
CA ILE A 299 8.01 -31.97 -0.06
C ILE A 299 6.70 -31.59 -0.76
N ASP A 300 5.63 -31.44 0.01
CA ASP A 300 4.40 -30.80 -0.45
C ASP A 300 4.36 -29.34 0.03
N VAL A 301 4.19 -28.41 -0.91
CA VAL A 301 4.00 -26.99 -0.63
C VAL A 301 2.68 -26.56 -1.25
N LYS A 302 1.66 -26.37 -0.40
CA LYS A 302 0.31 -25.95 -0.84
C LYS A 302 -0.27 -26.87 -1.93
N GLY A 303 -0.08 -28.18 -1.83
CA GLY A 303 -0.57 -29.16 -2.81
C GLY A 303 0.29 -29.31 -4.07
N GLN A 304 1.46 -28.64 -4.12
CA GLN A 304 2.46 -28.83 -5.17
C GLN A 304 3.63 -29.66 -4.63
N THR A 305 3.93 -30.75 -5.33
CA THR A 305 5.10 -31.59 -5.04
C THR A 305 6.36 -30.95 -5.63
N LEU A 306 7.31 -30.57 -4.78
CA LEU A 306 8.58 -29.93 -5.17
C LEU A 306 9.77 -30.67 -4.55
N THR A 307 10.93 -30.57 -5.18
CA THR A 307 12.20 -30.91 -4.54
C THR A 307 12.59 -29.85 -3.52
N MET A 308 13.41 -30.22 -2.54
CA MET A 308 13.94 -29.30 -1.54
C MET A 308 14.75 -28.17 -2.19
N VAL A 309 15.53 -28.48 -3.24
CA VAL A 309 16.28 -27.49 -4.01
C VAL A 309 15.33 -26.46 -4.65
N GLU A 310 14.27 -26.90 -5.36
CA GLU A 310 13.32 -25.98 -6.00
C GLU A 310 12.61 -25.10 -4.96
N ALA A 311 12.21 -25.69 -3.84
CA ALA A 311 11.52 -24.98 -2.77
C ALA A 311 12.41 -23.90 -2.13
N LEU A 312 13.65 -24.23 -1.77
CA LEU A 312 14.58 -23.26 -1.19
C LEU A 312 15.07 -22.26 -2.23
N THR A 313 15.12 -22.61 -3.51
CA THR A 313 15.56 -21.68 -4.56
C THR A 313 14.49 -20.62 -4.86
N HIS A 314 13.21 -21.02 -4.96
CA HIS A 314 12.16 -20.15 -5.52
C HIS A 314 11.00 -19.82 -4.59
N ARG A 315 10.82 -20.55 -3.48
CA ARG A 315 9.57 -20.45 -2.68
C ARG A 315 9.78 -19.89 -1.29
N PHE A 316 10.94 -20.05 -0.68
CA PHE A 316 11.18 -19.66 0.71
C PHE A 316 12.32 -18.66 0.87
N GLU A 317 12.16 -17.73 1.80
CA GLU A 317 13.24 -16.88 2.29
C GLU A 317 14.21 -17.72 3.12
N ILE A 318 15.48 -17.75 2.71
CA ILE A 318 16.55 -18.52 3.37
C ILE A 318 17.74 -17.65 3.79
N THR A 319 17.65 -16.34 3.59
CA THR A 319 18.68 -15.38 3.96
C THR A 319 18.33 -14.69 5.28
N ALA A 320 17.38 -13.75 5.27
CA ALA A 320 16.98 -13.00 6.46
C ALA A 320 16.28 -13.91 7.48
N ALA A 321 16.76 -13.90 8.73
CA ALA A 321 16.09 -14.59 9.82
C ALA A 321 14.90 -13.77 10.34
N THR A 322 13.83 -14.44 10.74
CA THR A 322 12.65 -13.82 11.36
C THR A 322 12.45 -14.29 12.80
N PRO A 323 11.67 -13.55 13.60
CA PRO A 323 11.23 -14.01 14.92
C PRO A 323 10.65 -15.43 14.88
N ARG A 324 9.81 -15.74 13.88
CA ARG A 324 9.22 -17.06 13.66
C ARG A 324 10.28 -18.15 13.45
N PHE A 325 11.26 -17.90 12.57
CA PHE A 325 12.33 -18.87 12.34
C PHE A 325 13.16 -19.09 13.60
N LEU A 326 13.53 -18.02 14.31
CA LEU A 326 14.31 -18.09 15.54
C LEU A 326 13.61 -18.92 16.61
N ASP A 327 12.29 -18.70 16.78
CA ASP A 327 11.51 -19.41 17.79
C ASP A 327 11.35 -20.89 17.45
N TYR A 328 11.11 -21.19 16.18
CA TYR A 328 11.04 -22.56 15.69
C TYR A 328 12.39 -23.29 15.84
N TRP A 329 13.50 -22.63 15.48
CA TRP A 329 14.83 -23.22 15.57
C TRP A 329 15.31 -23.38 17.02
N SER A 330 14.92 -22.47 17.91
CA SER A 330 15.12 -22.59 19.36
C SER A 330 14.48 -23.88 19.91
N LEU A 331 13.26 -24.20 19.47
CA LEU A 331 12.55 -25.42 19.87
C LEU A 331 13.28 -26.68 19.38
N LEU A 332 13.77 -26.68 18.13
CA LEU A 332 14.44 -27.84 17.54
C LEU A 332 15.85 -28.08 18.08
N SER A 333 16.63 -27.00 18.27
CA SER A 333 18.02 -27.08 18.72
C SER A 333 18.17 -27.20 20.24
N ASP A 334 17.11 -26.89 20.99
CA ASP A 334 17.10 -26.78 22.45
C ASP A 334 18.14 -25.79 23.02
N ALA A 335 18.73 -24.95 22.16
CA ALA A 335 19.87 -24.09 22.49
C ALA A 335 19.50 -23.03 23.53
N THR A 336 20.25 -22.99 24.63
CA THR A 336 20.00 -22.05 25.74
C THR A 336 20.07 -20.59 25.28
N GLU A 337 21.02 -20.25 24.41
CA GLU A 337 21.17 -18.89 23.89
C GLU A 337 19.93 -18.44 23.11
N LEU A 338 19.39 -19.28 22.23
CA LEU A 338 18.20 -18.97 21.46
C LEU A 338 16.97 -18.82 22.37
N LYS A 339 16.81 -19.70 23.37
CA LYS A 339 15.72 -19.58 24.37
C LYS A 339 15.77 -18.27 25.15
N GLN A 340 16.97 -17.79 25.48
CA GLN A 340 17.08 -16.52 26.19
C GLN A 340 16.70 -15.33 25.31
N LEU A 341 16.97 -15.36 24.00
CA LEU A 341 16.55 -14.31 23.07
C LEU A 341 15.01 -14.19 22.93
N GLN A 342 14.25 -15.18 23.41
CA GLN A 342 12.78 -15.14 23.42
C GLN A 342 12.21 -14.34 24.61
N GLN A 343 13.04 -14.03 25.61
CA GLN A 343 12.59 -13.33 26.82
C GLN A 343 12.29 -11.86 26.48
N ALA A 344 11.18 -11.35 27.03
CA ALA A 344 10.66 -10.02 26.69
C ALA A 344 11.63 -8.88 27.04
N ASP A 345 12.45 -9.05 28.09
CA ASP A 345 13.49 -8.12 28.52
C ASP A 345 14.72 -8.09 27.61
N ARG A 346 14.84 -9.04 26.67
CA ARG A 346 15.94 -9.13 25.68
C ARG A 346 15.52 -8.80 24.25
N ALA A 347 14.40 -8.10 24.06
CA ALA A 347 13.88 -7.74 22.74
C ALA A 347 14.92 -7.01 21.86
N GLY A 348 15.70 -6.08 22.43
CA GLY A 348 16.75 -5.38 21.69
C GLY A 348 17.89 -6.30 21.22
N GLU A 349 18.30 -7.25 22.06
CA GLU A 349 19.32 -8.24 21.70
C GLU A 349 18.83 -9.19 20.62
N ARG A 350 17.55 -9.59 20.69
CA ARG A 350 16.88 -10.39 19.66
C ARG A 350 16.90 -9.66 18.31
N THR A 351 16.55 -8.38 18.28
CA THR A 351 16.57 -7.56 17.05
C THR A 351 17.99 -7.48 16.46
N ILE A 352 19.00 -7.24 17.29
CA ILE A 352 20.41 -7.22 16.83
C ILE A 352 20.81 -8.59 16.29
N PHE A 353 20.46 -9.68 16.97
CA PHE A 353 20.77 -11.04 16.55
C PHE A 353 20.19 -11.34 15.16
N LEU A 354 18.91 -11.03 14.93
CA LEU A 354 18.22 -11.23 13.64
C LEU A 354 18.83 -10.40 12.50
N ARG A 355 19.32 -9.18 12.78
CA ARG A 355 20.01 -8.33 11.79
C ARG A 355 21.45 -8.76 11.51
N THR A 356 22.05 -9.56 12.40
CA THR A 356 23.47 -9.94 12.32
C THR A 356 23.71 -11.41 11.99
N HIS A 357 22.66 -12.22 11.81
CA HIS A 357 22.78 -13.62 11.41
C HIS A 357 21.76 -13.95 10.33
N HIS A 358 22.22 -14.57 9.24
CA HIS A 358 21.30 -15.21 8.29
C HIS A 358 20.84 -16.57 8.82
N ILE A 359 19.77 -17.12 8.24
CA ILE A 359 19.29 -18.47 8.55
C ILE A 359 20.42 -19.50 8.50
N ILE A 360 21.26 -19.46 7.46
CA ILE A 360 22.43 -20.36 7.35
C ILE A 360 23.44 -20.21 8.48
N ASP A 361 23.61 -19.00 9.02
CA ASP A 361 24.52 -18.75 10.14
C ASP A 361 23.95 -19.31 11.45
N ILE A 362 22.63 -19.18 11.64
CA ILE A 362 21.90 -19.76 12.78
C ILE A 362 21.97 -21.29 12.74
N VAL A 363 21.65 -21.90 11.59
CA VAL A 363 21.71 -23.36 11.41
C VAL A 363 23.12 -23.89 11.66
N ARG A 364 24.15 -23.20 11.16
CA ARG A 364 25.55 -23.58 11.38
C ARG A 364 25.96 -23.47 12.84
N ARG A 365 25.52 -22.43 13.54
CA ARG A 365 25.89 -22.19 14.95
C ARG A 365 25.14 -23.09 15.92
N PHE A 366 23.89 -23.43 15.61
CA PHE A 366 23.02 -24.26 16.44
C PHE A 366 22.52 -25.47 15.63
N PRO A 367 23.39 -26.46 15.36
CA PRO A 367 23.04 -27.59 14.52
C PRO A 367 21.97 -28.48 15.16
N VAL A 368 21.04 -28.97 14.34
CA VAL A 368 19.99 -29.92 14.74
C VAL A 368 20.21 -31.22 13.96
N GLY A 369 20.26 -32.35 14.65
CA GLY A 369 20.39 -33.66 13.99
C GLY A 369 19.07 -34.15 13.40
N ALA A 370 19.12 -34.74 12.20
CA ALA A 370 17.99 -35.40 11.55
C ALA A 370 16.74 -34.53 11.35
N VAL A 371 16.92 -33.31 10.84
CA VAL A 371 15.81 -32.42 10.48
C VAL A 371 15.03 -33.01 9.31
N LEU A 372 13.73 -33.24 9.52
CA LEU A 372 12.83 -33.62 8.42
C LEU A 372 12.72 -32.46 7.41
N PRO A 373 12.70 -32.71 6.09
CA PRO A 373 12.58 -31.67 5.08
C PRO A 373 11.41 -30.71 5.31
N THR A 374 10.22 -31.26 5.60
CA THR A 374 9.02 -30.47 5.92
C THR A 374 9.14 -29.70 7.24
N GLY A 375 9.93 -30.22 8.19
CA GLY A 375 10.23 -29.57 9.45
C GLY A 375 10.96 -28.24 9.23
N PHE A 376 12.07 -28.27 8.49
CA PHE A 376 12.84 -27.04 8.24
C PHE A 376 11.99 -25.91 7.64
N ILE A 377 11.19 -26.25 6.64
CA ILE A 377 10.38 -25.29 5.87
C ILE A 377 9.27 -24.66 6.72
N THR A 378 8.77 -25.37 7.73
CA THR A 378 7.71 -24.86 8.62
C THR A 378 8.12 -23.55 9.32
N GLY A 379 9.42 -23.39 9.62
CA GLY A 379 9.97 -22.18 10.22
C GLY A 379 10.25 -21.04 9.22
N LEU A 380 10.23 -21.33 7.92
CA LEU A 380 10.54 -20.35 6.86
C LEU A 380 9.28 -19.58 6.45
N ARG A 381 9.51 -18.38 5.91
CA ARG A 381 8.47 -17.55 5.27
C ARG A 381 8.60 -17.62 3.75
N PRO A 382 7.52 -17.34 2.99
CA PRO A 382 7.59 -17.30 1.54
C PRO A 382 8.59 -16.24 1.05
N LEU A 383 9.33 -16.56 0.00
CA LEU A 383 10.20 -15.60 -0.69
C LEU A 383 9.32 -14.53 -1.34
N GLN A 384 9.65 -13.26 -1.13
CA GLN A 384 8.87 -12.14 -1.67
C GLN A 384 9.50 -11.59 -2.96
N PRO A 385 8.66 -11.18 -3.92
CA PRO A 385 9.13 -10.41 -5.07
C PRO A 385 9.76 -9.09 -4.62
N ARG A 386 10.68 -8.56 -5.44
CA ARG A 386 11.30 -7.25 -5.19
C ARG A 386 10.80 -6.23 -6.20
N LEU A 387 10.37 -5.08 -5.69
CA LEU A 387 9.91 -3.95 -6.50
C LEU A 387 11.08 -3.05 -6.87
N TYR A 388 11.10 -2.58 -8.12
CA TYR A 388 12.03 -1.60 -8.64
C TYR A 388 11.26 -0.51 -9.39
N SER A 389 11.50 0.77 -9.09
CA SER A 389 10.89 1.87 -9.84
C SER A 389 11.29 1.78 -11.32
N ILE A 390 10.31 1.80 -12.22
CA ILE A 390 10.55 1.65 -13.66
C ILE A 390 11.26 2.90 -14.18
N ALA A 391 12.34 2.69 -14.92
CA ALA A 391 13.24 3.70 -15.46
C ALA A 391 13.03 4.00 -16.95
N SER A 392 11.90 3.56 -17.50
CA SER A 392 11.48 3.76 -18.89
C SER A 392 10.03 4.22 -19.01
N SER A 393 9.68 4.76 -20.16
CA SER A 393 8.31 4.99 -20.62
C SER A 393 8.00 4.05 -21.77
N LEU A 394 6.80 3.45 -21.80
CA LEU A 394 6.33 2.66 -22.95
C LEU A 394 6.23 3.48 -24.24
N ALA A 395 6.12 4.82 -24.15
CA ALA A 395 6.10 5.69 -25.33
C ALA A 395 7.50 5.84 -25.96
N ALA A 396 8.57 5.65 -25.17
CA ALA A 396 9.95 5.71 -25.63
C ALA A 396 10.56 4.33 -25.90
N ALA A 397 10.19 3.33 -25.10
CA ALA A 397 10.63 1.94 -25.20
C ALA A 397 9.39 1.03 -25.21
N PRO A 398 8.72 0.87 -26.38
CA PRO A 398 7.58 -0.02 -26.51
C PRO A 398 7.94 -1.44 -26.13
N ASP A 399 7.04 -2.12 -25.41
CA ASP A 399 7.23 -3.51 -24.98
C ASP A 399 8.49 -3.76 -24.13
N GLU A 400 9.05 -2.74 -23.49
CA GLU A 400 10.23 -2.87 -22.61
C GLU A 400 9.98 -2.24 -21.24
N ALA A 401 10.55 -2.83 -20.19
CA ALA A 401 10.63 -2.23 -18.85
C ALA A 401 12.08 -2.18 -18.37
N HIS A 402 12.54 -0.98 -18.05
CA HIS A 402 13.91 -0.74 -17.63
C HIS A 402 13.94 -0.51 -16.12
N ILE A 403 15.01 -0.93 -15.46
CA ILE A 403 15.23 -0.69 -14.03
C ILE A 403 16.65 -0.24 -13.76
N THR A 404 16.85 0.47 -12.64
CA THR A 404 18.17 0.88 -12.16
C THR A 404 18.46 0.19 -10.84
N VAL A 405 19.47 -0.69 -10.81
CA VAL A 405 19.74 -1.57 -9.67
C VAL A 405 21.10 -1.27 -9.07
N ALA A 406 21.15 -0.97 -7.77
CA ALA A 406 22.38 -0.98 -6.98
C ALA A 406 22.47 -2.33 -6.23
N PRO A 407 23.43 -3.21 -6.57
CA PRO A 407 23.56 -4.50 -5.90
C PRO A 407 23.89 -4.34 -4.42
N VAL A 408 23.07 -4.95 -3.55
CA VAL A 408 23.34 -5.02 -2.12
C VAL A 408 24.45 -6.04 -1.90
N ARG A 409 25.57 -5.61 -1.35
CA ARG A 409 26.75 -6.45 -1.06
C ARG A 409 27.32 -6.08 0.31
N TYR A 410 27.63 -7.07 1.13
CA TYR A 410 28.17 -6.89 2.48
C TYR A 410 28.96 -8.13 2.93
N ALA A 411 29.70 -8.01 4.03
CA ALA A 411 30.36 -9.13 4.68
C ALA A 411 29.63 -9.46 5.98
N LEU A 412 29.34 -10.74 6.22
CA LEU A 412 28.72 -11.22 7.44
C LEU A 412 29.49 -12.45 7.92
N HIS A 413 29.96 -12.43 9.17
CA HIS A 413 30.81 -13.48 9.75
C HIS A 413 31.99 -13.92 8.86
N GLY A 414 32.61 -12.97 8.15
CA GLY A 414 33.74 -13.22 7.26
C GLY A 414 33.36 -13.81 5.89
N ALA A 415 32.08 -14.06 5.62
CA ALA A 415 31.58 -14.47 4.31
C ALA A 415 31.01 -13.28 3.53
N ALA A 416 31.25 -13.24 2.22
CA ALA A 416 30.58 -12.30 1.33
C ALA A 416 29.09 -12.67 1.21
N ARG A 417 28.22 -11.66 1.28
CA ARG A 417 26.77 -11.78 1.15
C ARG A 417 26.28 -10.79 0.10
N SER A 418 25.18 -11.17 -0.55
CA SER A 418 24.44 -10.28 -1.46
C SER A 418 22.95 -10.33 -1.15
N GLY A 419 22.23 -9.25 -1.46
CA GLY A 419 20.78 -9.25 -1.43
C GLY A 419 20.22 -10.21 -2.48
N VAL A 420 19.17 -10.97 -2.15
CA VAL A 420 18.62 -12.04 -3.00
C VAL A 420 18.31 -11.54 -4.41
N ALA A 421 17.44 -10.53 -4.53
CA ALA A 421 17.04 -10.00 -5.83
C ALA A 421 18.15 -9.26 -6.56
N SER A 422 18.84 -8.34 -5.87
CA SER A 422 19.87 -7.53 -6.50
C SER A 422 21.10 -8.35 -6.91
N GLY A 423 21.45 -9.39 -6.15
CA GLY A 423 22.51 -10.33 -6.49
C GLY A 423 22.10 -11.29 -7.61
N HIS A 424 20.85 -11.75 -7.64
CA HIS A 424 20.31 -12.49 -8.79
C HIS A 424 20.44 -11.67 -10.07
N LEU A 425 19.98 -10.42 -10.05
CA LEU A 425 20.04 -9.51 -11.20
C LEU A 425 21.45 -9.13 -11.62
N ALA A 426 22.36 -8.89 -10.68
CA ALA A 426 23.71 -8.45 -11.01
C ALA A 426 24.64 -9.58 -11.46
N ASP A 427 24.52 -10.75 -10.84
CA ASP A 427 25.53 -11.81 -10.95
C ASP A 427 25.06 -13.02 -11.77
N ARG A 428 23.74 -13.18 -11.98
CA ARG A 428 23.15 -14.42 -12.53
C ARG A 428 22.09 -14.21 -13.61
N ALA A 429 21.57 -13.00 -13.77
CA ALA A 429 20.63 -12.65 -14.82
C ALA A 429 21.38 -12.34 -16.13
N GLU A 430 21.68 -13.40 -16.87
CA GLU A 430 22.26 -13.31 -18.21
C GLU A 430 21.26 -12.77 -19.22
N ILE A 431 21.77 -12.20 -20.32
CA ILE A 431 20.93 -11.79 -21.47
C ILE A 431 20.17 -13.02 -22.00
N GLU A 432 18.93 -12.82 -22.43
CA GLU A 432 17.94 -13.85 -22.81
C GLU A 432 17.42 -14.72 -21.66
N ALA A 433 17.94 -14.60 -20.44
CA ALA A 433 17.37 -15.32 -19.30
C ALA A 433 15.96 -14.81 -19.00
N ALA A 434 15.00 -15.72 -18.81
CA ALA A 434 13.63 -15.38 -18.48
C ALA A 434 13.45 -15.26 -16.97
N LEU A 435 13.05 -14.08 -16.50
CA LEU A 435 12.73 -13.79 -15.10
C LEU A 435 11.24 -13.49 -14.95
N PRO A 436 10.55 -14.03 -13.94
CA PRO A 436 9.14 -13.71 -13.73
C PRO A 436 9.00 -12.27 -13.22
N VAL A 437 8.22 -11.47 -13.95
CA VAL A 437 7.95 -10.06 -13.65
C VAL A 437 6.47 -9.74 -13.66
N TYR A 438 6.08 -8.69 -12.94
CA TYR A 438 4.74 -8.11 -13.01
C TYR A 438 4.78 -6.59 -12.79
N ILE A 439 3.73 -5.88 -13.21
CA ILE A 439 3.61 -4.44 -12.98
C ILE A 439 2.88 -4.18 -11.66
N GLN A 440 3.53 -3.44 -10.78
CA GLN A 440 2.93 -2.87 -9.59
C GLN A 440 2.54 -1.42 -9.87
N ALA A 441 1.24 -1.16 -9.95
CA ALA A 441 0.74 0.18 -10.18
C ALA A 441 0.95 1.08 -8.94
N ASN A 442 1.34 2.34 -9.16
CA ASN A 442 1.48 3.38 -8.15
C ASN A 442 0.70 4.65 -8.53
N SER A 443 -0.57 4.73 -8.15
CA SER A 443 -1.42 5.90 -8.45
C SER A 443 -0.96 7.20 -7.79
N HIS A 444 -0.09 7.12 -6.78
CA HIS A 444 0.34 8.27 -5.97
C HIS A 444 1.68 8.86 -6.42
N PHE A 445 2.27 8.32 -7.50
CA PHE A 445 3.52 8.79 -8.10
C PHE A 445 3.36 8.93 -9.62
N ARG A 446 2.82 10.07 -10.07
CA ARG A 446 2.43 10.33 -11.47
C ARG A 446 2.82 11.71 -11.93
N LEU A 447 3.17 11.81 -13.22
CA LEU A 447 3.31 13.09 -13.92
C LEU A 447 2.00 13.89 -13.91
N PRO A 448 2.07 15.22 -13.82
CA PRO A 448 0.91 16.10 -14.01
C PRO A 448 0.64 16.30 -15.51
N ASP A 449 -0.27 17.22 -15.83
CA ASP A 449 -0.52 17.69 -17.18
C ASP A 449 0.76 18.27 -17.85
N ASP A 450 0.77 18.28 -19.18
CA ASP A 450 1.96 18.50 -19.99
C ASP A 450 2.54 19.93 -19.92
N ASP A 451 1.77 20.93 -19.49
CA ASP A 451 2.20 22.32 -19.30
C ASP A 451 2.67 22.61 -17.87
N VAL A 452 2.36 21.72 -16.92
CA VAL A 452 2.69 21.90 -15.51
C VAL A 452 4.20 21.65 -15.27
N PRO A 453 4.91 22.54 -14.56
CA PRO A 453 6.32 22.32 -14.23
C PRO A 453 6.53 21.18 -13.24
N VAL A 454 7.67 20.49 -13.34
CA VAL A 454 8.04 19.41 -12.41
C VAL A 454 9.44 19.60 -11.84
N ILE A 455 9.57 19.32 -10.54
CA ILE A 455 10.82 19.31 -9.77
C ILE A 455 11.06 17.88 -9.31
N MET A 456 12.16 17.29 -9.74
CA MET A 456 12.53 15.90 -9.50
C MET A 456 13.76 15.85 -8.60
N ILE A 457 13.71 15.13 -7.49
CA ILE A 457 14.81 15.07 -6.50
C ILE A 457 15.16 13.61 -6.26
N GLY A 458 16.31 13.18 -6.78
CA GLY A 458 16.75 11.80 -6.70
C GLY A 458 18.23 11.66 -6.42
N ALA A 459 18.59 10.74 -5.53
CA ALA A 459 19.98 10.36 -5.31
C ALA A 459 20.21 8.89 -5.68
N GLY A 460 21.34 8.60 -6.33
CA GLY A 460 21.69 7.26 -6.79
C GLY A 460 20.59 6.63 -7.66
N THR A 461 20.10 5.46 -7.27
CA THR A 461 19.03 4.74 -7.97
C THR A 461 17.68 5.46 -7.95
N GLY A 462 17.51 6.47 -7.08
CA GLY A 462 16.31 7.33 -7.07
C GLY A 462 16.11 8.17 -8.33
N VAL A 463 17.07 8.18 -9.27
CA VAL A 463 16.90 8.81 -10.58
C VAL A 463 16.07 7.97 -11.56
N ALA A 464 15.85 6.68 -11.26
CA ALA A 464 15.14 5.74 -12.12
C ALA A 464 13.81 6.30 -12.65
N PRO A 465 12.82 6.66 -11.81
CA PRO A 465 11.54 7.12 -12.33
C PRO A 465 11.64 8.46 -13.07
N TYR A 466 12.67 9.27 -12.82
CA TYR A 466 12.85 10.55 -13.51
C TYR A 466 13.35 10.38 -14.94
N ARG A 467 14.07 9.29 -15.22
CA ARG A 467 14.37 8.89 -16.60
C ARG A 467 13.09 8.58 -17.35
N ALA A 468 12.21 7.77 -16.76
CA ALA A 468 10.89 7.46 -17.31
C ALA A 468 10.03 8.72 -17.51
N PHE A 469 10.06 9.65 -16.56
CA PHE A 469 9.29 10.91 -16.63
C PHE A 469 9.74 11.77 -17.81
N LEU A 470 11.05 11.94 -18.01
CA LEU A 470 11.54 12.75 -19.13
C LEU A 470 11.30 12.08 -20.48
N GLN A 471 11.50 10.77 -20.59
CA GLN A 471 11.15 10.01 -21.80
C GLN A 471 9.67 10.18 -22.20
N GLU A 472 8.78 10.07 -21.21
CA GLU A 472 7.36 10.24 -21.44
C GLU A 472 7.00 11.67 -21.86
N ARG A 473 7.51 12.67 -21.15
CA ARG A 473 7.25 14.08 -21.46
C ARG A 473 7.81 14.46 -22.83
N GLU A 474 8.95 13.92 -23.22
CA GLU A 474 9.51 14.08 -24.56
C GLU A 474 8.59 13.46 -25.62
N ALA A 475 8.15 12.22 -25.43
CA ALA A 475 7.28 11.52 -26.37
C ALA A 475 5.91 12.23 -26.55
N ARG A 476 5.38 12.85 -25.49
CA ARG A 476 4.14 13.65 -25.56
C ARG A 476 4.34 15.07 -26.12
N GLY A 477 5.59 15.53 -26.25
CA GLY A 477 5.87 16.92 -26.60
C GLY A 477 5.47 17.92 -25.51
N ALA A 478 5.59 17.52 -24.24
CA ALA A 478 5.21 18.33 -23.09
C ALA A 478 6.05 19.61 -23.00
N GLN A 479 5.39 20.74 -22.67
CA GLN A 479 5.99 22.08 -22.68
C GLN A 479 6.35 22.60 -21.28
N GLY A 480 5.81 21.97 -20.24
CA GLY A 480 6.09 22.34 -18.85
C GLY A 480 7.56 22.08 -18.50
N LYS A 481 8.13 23.00 -17.74
CA LYS A 481 9.56 22.99 -17.39
C LYS A 481 9.92 21.81 -16.49
N ASN A 482 11.13 21.28 -16.63
CA ASN A 482 11.62 20.15 -15.84
C ASN A 482 12.90 20.54 -15.12
N TRP A 483 13.00 20.22 -13.82
CA TRP A 483 14.19 20.47 -13.02
C TRP A 483 14.59 19.22 -12.26
N LEU A 484 15.82 18.75 -12.46
CA LEU A 484 16.38 17.61 -11.74
C LEU A 484 17.43 18.05 -10.70
N PHE A 485 17.23 17.66 -9.44
CA PHE A 485 18.27 17.63 -8.41
C PHE A 485 18.80 16.21 -8.31
N PHE A 486 20.05 16.00 -8.72
CA PHE A 486 20.69 14.69 -8.75
C PHE A 486 21.83 14.60 -7.73
N GLY A 487 21.82 13.55 -6.91
CA GLY A 487 22.86 13.30 -5.90
C GLY A 487 23.59 11.98 -6.10
N GLU A 488 24.91 11.98 -5.98
CA GLU A 488 25.70 10.74 -5.97
C GLU A 488 27.07 10.92 -5.27
N ARG A 489 27.93 9.89 -5.25
CA ARG A 489 29.26 9.91 -4.63
C ARG A 489 30.25 10.75 -5.41
N ASN A 490 30.51 10.40 -6.67
CA ASN A 490 31.59 10.99 -7.45
C ASN A 490 31.16 11.35 -8.89
N PHE A 491 31.53 12.54 -9.36
CA PHE A 491 31.18 13.01 -10.71
C PHE A 491 31.73 12.10 -11.81
N ARG A 492 32.98 11.65 -11.68
CA ARG A 492 33.68 10.93 -12.75
C ARG A 492 33.28 9.47 -12.89
N THR A 493 32.80 8.85 -11.81
CA THR A 493 32.59 7.39 -11.75
C THR A 493 31.14 7.01 -11.50
N ASP A 494 30.32 7.91 -10.98
CA ASP A 494 28.99 7.53 -10.50
C ASP A 494 27.86 8.38 -11.10
N PHE A 495 28.14 9.23 -12.09
CA PHE A 495 27.12 10.05 -12.74
C PHE A 495 26.23 9.21 -13.67
N LEU A 496 25.22 8.58 -13.09
CA LEU A 496 24.27 7.69 -13.76
C LEU A 496 23.54 8.43 -14.90
N TYR A 497 23.41 7.79 -16.06
CA TYR A 497 22.72 8.30 -17.26
C TYR A 497 23.20 9.69 -17.73
N GLN A 498 24.46 10.06 -17.45
CA GLN A 498 25.02 11.39 -17.72
C GLN A 498 24.73 11.91 -19.13
N THR A 499 24.89 11.05 -20.15
CA THR A 499 24.72 11.43 -21.56
C THR A 499 23.27 11.77 -21.89
N GLU A 500 22.30 11.06 -21.30
CA GLU A 500 20.87 11.33 -21.48
C GLU A 500 20.49 12.67 -20.86
N TRP A 501 20.91 12.94 -19.61
CA TRP A 501 20.65 14.23 -18.95
C TRP A 501 21.24 15.41 -19.73
N GLN A 502 22.45 15.25 -20.27
CA GLN A 502 23.11 16.26 -21.09
C GLN A 502 22.40 16.51 -22.42
N ALA A 503 21.85 15.46 -23.04
CA ALA A 503 21.03 15.60 -24.24
C ALA A 503 19.76 16.40 -23.94
N TRP A 504 18.99 16.00 -22.93
CA TRP A 504 17.76 16.72 -22.55
C TRP A 504 18.00 18.16 -22.09
N LEU A 505 19.15 18.47 -21.46
CA LEU A 505 19.53 19.86 -21.14
C LEU A 505 19.77 20.69 -22.39
N ARG A 506 20.43 20.11 -23.41
CA ARG A 506 20.72 20.78 -24.67
C ARG A 506 19.47 20.98 -25.51
N ASP A 507 18.57 20.01 -25.49
CA ASP A 507 17.34 20.01 -26.30
C ASP A 507 16.20 20.78 -25.61
N GLY A 508 16.39 21.18 -24.34
CA GLY A 508 15.46 22.00 -23.57
C GLY A 508 14.38 21.21 -22.83
N MET A 509 14.29 19.89 -23.04
CA MET A 509 13.40 18.98 -22.32
C MET A 509 13.71 19.03 -20.81
N LEU A 510 14.97 18.95 -20.42
CA LEU A 510 15.40 19.23 -19.05
C LEU A 510 15.78 20.70 -18.96
N SER A 511 14.95 21.51 -18.32
CA SER A 511 15.18 22.96 -18.25
C SER A 511 16.34 23.31 -17.32
N ARG A 512 16.53 22.53 -16.25
CA ARG A 512 17.59 22.75 -15.25
C ARG A 512 18.06 21.44 -14.61
N MET A 513 19.32 21.40 -14.22
CA MET A 513 19.88 20.31 -13.43
C MET A 513 20.87 20.85 -12.40
N ASP A 514 20.70 20.47 -11.14
CA ASP A 514 21.65 20.76 -10.07
C ASP A 514 22.17 19.43 -9.50
N VAL A 515 23.49 19.31 -9.41
CA VAL A 515 24.18 18.06 -9.06
C VAL A 515 24.92 18.16 -7.72
N ALA A 516 24.88 17.10 -6.93
CA ALA A 516 25.56 16.98 -5.64
C ALA A 516 26.44 15.73 -5.61
N PHE A 517 27.76 15.92 -5.52
CA PHE A 517 28.73 14.82 -5.42
C PHE A 517 29.36 14.79 -4.03
N SER A 518 28.94 13.83 -3.22
CA SER A 518 29.26 13.79 -1.78
C SER A 518 30.71 13.43 -1.45
N ARG A 519 31.51 12.94 -2.43
CA ARG A 519 32.89 12.47 -2.23
C ARG A 519 33.93 13.16 -3.12
N ASP A 520 33.54 14.17 -3.89
CA ASP A 520 34.48 14.92 -4.75
C ASP A 520 35.21 16.04 -3.99
N ALA A 521 34.68 16.46 -2.84
CA ALA A 521 35.25 17.48 -1.97
C ALA A 521 35.40 16.97 -0.54
N VAL A 522 36.17 17.71 0.28
CA VAL A 522 36.34 17.42 1.72
C VAL A 522 35.00 17.56 2.45
N GLU A 523 34.23 18.59 2.12
CA GLU A 523 32.87 18.76 2.62
C GLU A 523 31.88 17.98 1.76
N LYS A 524 31.02 17.19 2.41
CA LYS A 524 30.00 16.40 1.71
C LYS A 524 28.86 17.31 1.25
N ILE A 525 28.59 17.30 -0.05
CA ILE A 525 27.48 18.04 -0.66
C ILE A 525 26.37 17.05 -1.03
N TYR A 526 25.17 17.32 -0.55
CA TYR A 526 23.95 16.54 -0.83
C TYR A 526 22.88 17.40 -1.51
N VAL A 527 21.81 16.77 -2.01
CA VAL A 527 20.78 17.45 -2.81
C VAL A 527 20.04 18.53 -2.03
N GLN A 528 19.77 18.33 -0.74
CA GLN A 528 19.12 19.31 0.13
C GLN A 528 19.96 20.60 0.24
N ARG A 529 21.29 20.50 0.17
CA ARG A 529 22.16 21.68 0.10
C ARG A 529 21.97 22.44 -1.22
N ARG A 530 21.89 21.72 -2.34
CA ARG A 530 21.62 22.32 -3.66
C ARG A 530 20.25 22.96 -3.73
N MET A 531 19.23 22.36 -3.11
CA MET A 531 17.90 22.97 -3.00
C MET A 531 17.95 24.31 -2.29
N MET A 532 18.66 24.41 -1.15
CA MET A 532 18.82 25.66 -0.42
C MET A 532 19.60 26.72 -1.21
N GLU A 533 20.62 26.33 -1.96
CA GLU A 533 21.35 27.24 -2.87
C GLU A 533 20.45 27.80 -3.99
N ARG A 534 19.35 27.11 -4.29
CA ARG A 534 18.36 27.46 -5.32
C ARG A 534 17.02 27.88 -4.74
N ALA A 535 16.98 28.25 -3.47
CA ALA A 535 15.74 28.36 -2.70
C ALA A 535 14.69 29.26 -3.35
N ARG A 536 15.10 30.48 -3.73
CA ARG A 536 14.24 31.45 -4.42
C ARG A 536 13.58 30.91 -5.69
N ASP A 537 14.36 30.25 -6.54
CA ASP A 537 13.87 29.76 -7.83
C ASP A 537 12.98 28.53 -7.65
N LEU A 538 13.31 27.66 -6.70
CA LEU A 538 12.50 26.50 -6.36
C LEU A 538 11.16 26.95 -5.76
N PHE A 539 11.17 27.91 -4.83
CA PHE A 539 9.94 28.50 -4.30
C PHE A 539 9.09 29.17 -5.38
N ALA A 540 9.71 29.90 -6.32
CA ALA A 540 8.98 30.48 -7.46
C ALA A 540 8.30 29.41 -8.32
N TRP A 541 8.93 28.26 -8.55
CA TRP A 541 8.30 27.15 -9.29
C TRP A 541 7.14 26.54 -8.49
N LEU A 542 7.25 26.43 -7.17
CA LEU A 542 6.13 25.98 -6.34
C LEU A 542 4.94 26.95 -6.45
N GLU A 543 5.19 28.26 -6.48
CA GLU A 543 4.14 29.26 -6.68
C GLU A 543 3.55 29.22 -8.11
N ASP A 544 4.34 28.83 -9.11
CA ASP A 544 3.90 28.58 -10.49
C ASP A 544 3.12 27.26 -10.66
N GLY A 545 2.80 26.56 -9.56
CA GLY A 545 2.00 25.33 -9.61
C GLY A 545 2.82 24.05 -9.80
N ALA A 546 4.16 24.10 -9.69
CA ALA A 546 4.99 22.93 -9.93
C ALA A 546 4.63 21.74 -9.03
N HIS A 547 4.81 20.54 -9.57
CA HIS A 547 4.79 19.29 -8.82
C HIS A 547 6.22 18.91 -8.43
N ILE A 548 6.41 18.50 -7.18
CA ILE A 548 7.68 18.07 -6.59
C ILE A 548 7.66 16.58 -6.29
N TYR A 549 8.71 15.90 -6.71
CA TYR A 549 8.88 14.46 -6.56
C TYR A 549 10.18 14.17 -5.82
N VAL A 550 10.15 13.22 -4.88
CA VAL A 550 11.33 12.73 -4.18
C VAL A 550 11.41 11.22 -4.30
N CYS A 551 12.54 10.69 -4.78
CA CYS A 551 12.75 9.26 -4.92
C CYS A 551 14.14 8.84 -4.40
N GLY A 552 14.18 7.72 -3.67
CA GLY A 552 15.40 7.14 -3.11
C GLY A 552 15.24 6.74 -1.66
N ASP A 553 16.32 6.92 -0.88
CA ASP A 553 16.44 6.43 0.49
C ASP A 553 15.41 7.04 1.46
N ALA A 554 14.57 6.19 2.04
CA ALA A 554 13.54 6.61 3.00
C ALA A 554 14.11 7.04 4.36
N ALA A 555 15.29 6.54 4.74
CA ALA A 555 15.84 6.71 6.09
C ALA A 555 16.59 8.04 6.30
N GLN A 556 17.21 8.60 5.27
CA GLN A 556 18.04 9.80 5.34
C GLN A 556 17.65 10.84 4.28
N LEU A 557 17.59 10.45 3.00
CA LEU A 557 17.34 11.40 1.90
C LEU A 557 15.97 12.08 2.03
N ALA A 558 14.91 11.29 2.17
CA ALA A 558 13.54 11.82 2.15
C ALA A 558 13.24 12.75 3.35
N PRO A 559 13.62 12.41 4.60
CA PRO A 559 13.47 13.32 5.74
C PRO A 559 14.27 14.62 5.57
N ASP A 560 15.51 14.55 5.09
CA ASP A 560 16.37 15.73 4.90
C ASP A 560 15.82 16.67 3.81
N VAL A 561 15.35 16.11 2.70
CA VAL A 561 14.72 16.88 1.61
C VAL A 561 13.43 17.53 2.09
N HIS A 562 12.61 16.80 2.87
CA HIS A 562 11.39 17.35 3.44
C HIS A 562 11.65 18.51 4.40
N ALA A 563 12.64 18.36 5.30
CA ALA A 563 13.05 19.42 6.22
C ALA A 563 13.58 20.64 5.46
N ALA A 564 14.41 20.43 4.43
CA ALA A 564 14.94 21.51 3.60
C ALA A 564 13.84 22.23 2.82
N LEU A 565 12.82 21.53 2.35
CA LEU A 565 11.66 22.13 1.70
C LEU A 565 10.89 23.06 2.65
N ILE A 566 10.67 22.65 3.90
CA ILE A 566 10.04 23.48 4.93
C ILE A 566 10.89 24.73 5.22
N ASP A 567 12.20 24.56 5.39
CA ASP A 567 13.13 25.67 5.67
C ASP A 567 13.18 26.68 4.54
N LEU A 568 13.21 26.19 3.29
CA LEU A 568 13.14 26.98 2.08
C LEU A 568 11.85 27.79 1.99
N VAL A 569 10.70 27.16 2.23
CA VAL A 569 9.39 27.84 2.18
C VAL A 569 9.33 28.91 3.27
N ALA A 570 9.76 28.59 4.50
CA ALA A 570 9.78 29.56 5.59
C ALA A 570 10.64 30.79 5.27
N ALA A 571 11.82 30.57 4.66
CA ALA A 571 12.73 31.64 4.27
C ALA A 571 12.17 32.53 3.15
N GLU A 572 11.70 31.92 2.06
CA GLU A 572 11.26 32.65 0.86
C GLU A 572 9.88 33.29 1.03
N ALA A 573 8.94 32.60 1.71
CA ALA A 573 7.62 33.15 2.04
C ALA A 573 7.65 34.13 3.24
N ARG A 574 8.80 34.24 3.93
CA ARG A 574 8.97 35.02 5.18
C ARG A 574 7.93 34.66 6.24
N SER A 575 7.62 33.37 6.34
CA SER A 575 6.61 32.84 7.24
C SER A 575 7.25 32.16 8.45
N SER A 576 6.44 31.84 9.47
CA SER A 576 6.90 30.94 10.53
C SER A 576 7.12 29.53 9.97
N ARG A 577 7.94 28.73 10.67
CA ARG A 577 8.13 27.31 10.33
C ARG A 577 6.80 26.54 10.30
N GLY A 578 5.93 26.76 11.28
CA GLY A 578 4.62 26.10 11.33
C GLY A 578 3.73 26.43 10.12
N ALA A 579 3.75 27.68 9.64
CA ALA A 579 3.03 28.04 8.43
C ALA A 579 3.64 27.40 7.17
N ALA A 580 4.96 27.23 7.13
CA ALA A 580 5.64 26.52 6.05
C ALA A 580 5.35 25.01 6.07
N GLU A 581 5.26 24.40 7.25
CA GLU A 581 4.82 23.00 7.42
C GLU A 581 3.40 22.81 6.89
N ASP A 582 2.48 23.73 7.22
CA ASP A 582 1.11 23.69 6.70
C ASP A 582 1.06 23.87 5.16
N TYR A 583 1.91 24.73 4.59
CA TYR A 583 2.05 24.88 3.13
C TYR A 583 2.57 23.60 2.47
N VAL A 584 3.61 22.97 3.02
CA VAL A 584 4.13 21.71 2.47
C VAL A 584 3.09 20.59 2.62
N ARG A 585 2.31 20.57 3.70
CA ARG A 585 1.19 19.64 3.87
C ARG A 585 0.09 19.88 2.83
N SER A 586 -0.20 21.14 2.47
CA SER A 586 -1.17 21.42 1.40
C SER A 586 -0.67 20.90 0.05
N LEU A 587 0.62 21.04 -0.27
CA LEU A 587 1.20 20.43 -1.48
C LEU A 587 1.01 18.91 -1.51
N GLN A 588 1.15 18.21 -0.39
CA GLN A 588 0.89 16.77 -0.32
C GLN A 588 -0.59 16.45 -0.52
N THR A 589 -1.47 17.22 0.11
CA THR A 589 -2.93 17.07 -0.01
C THR A 589 -3.41 17.29 -1.44
N ASP A 590 -2.81 18.27 -2.12
CA ASP A 590 -3.11 18.61 -3.51
C ASP A 590 -2.40 17.68 -4.52
N GLN A 591 -1.73 16.62 -4.05
CA GLN A 591 -0.93 15.69 -4.85
C GLN A 591 0.18 16.38 -5.67
N ARG A 592 0.63 17.54 -5.22
CA ARG A 592 1.75 18.31 -5.80
C ARG A 592 3.08 17.96 -5.15
N TYR A 593 3.11 17.29 -4.00
CA TYR A 593 4.33 16.75 -3.40
C TYR A 593 4.21 15.23 -3.19
N GLN A 594 4.92 14.48 -4.03
CA GLN A 594 4.86 13.01 -4.10
C GLN A 594 6.23 12.39 -3.76
N ARG A 595 6.22 11.20 -3.15
CA ARG A 595 7.45 10.50 -2.74
C ARG A 595 7.36 9.03 -3.15
N ASP A 596 8.45 8.49 -3.68
CA ASP A 596 8.65 7.07 -3.98
C ASP A 596 9.94 6.63 -3.28
N VAL A 597 9.84 6.27 -2.01
CA VAL A 597 10.98 6.07 -1.11
C VAL A 597 10.97 4.68 -0.50
N TYR A 598 12.16 4.10 -0.33
CA TYR A 598 12.35 2.71 0.06
C TYR A 598 13.56 2.50 0.98
#